data_AF-A0A6N3X145-F1
#
_entry.id   AF-A0A6N3X145-F1
#
_cell.length_a   1.000
_cell.length_b   1.000
_cell.length_c   1.000
_cell.angle_alpha   90.00
_cell.angle_beta   90.00
_cell.angle_gamma   90.00
#
_symmetry.space_group_name_H-M   'P 1'
#
loop_
_entity.id
_entity.type
_entity.pdbx_description
1 polymer ?
#
loop_
_entity_poly.entity_id
_entity_poly.type
_entity_poly.pdbx_seq_one_letter_code
_entity_poly.pdbx_strand_id
1 'polypeptide(L)'
;EQNTLSFTPSNWEMEQPVTVSAAADGNTSPETVTLTHSASGGDYNTVSQELEVRVTDAAASLVLSSTTLKVDEAGSATYMVKLATKPT
;
A
#
# COMPACT_ATOMS: atom_id res chain seq x y z
N GLU A 1 14.04 -10.12 0.85
CA GLU A 1 14.76 -8.88 0.56
C GLU A 1 15.78 -9.08 -0.58
N GLN A 2 15.54 -8.43 -1.71
CA GLN A 2 16.49 -8.33 -2.82
C GLN A 2 17.10 -6.93 -2.77
N ASN A 3 18.40 -6.83 -2.49
CA ASN A 3 19.05 -5.52 -2.27
C ASN A 3 20.04 -5.16 -3.39
N THR A 4 20.28 -6.08 -4.34
CA THR A 4 21.18 -5.88 -5.47
C THR A 4 20.66 -6.57 -6.72
N LEU A 5 20.97 -5.99 -7.88
CA LEU A 5 20.77 -6.55 -9.22
C LEU A 5 22.12 -6.56 -9.93
N SER A 6 22.32 -7.50 -10.86
CA SER A 6 23.56 -7.60 -11.63
C SER A 6 23.28 -7.52 -13.13
N PHE A 7 23.86 -6.52 -13.77
CA PHE A 7 23.80 -6.33 -15.21
C PHE A 7 25.17 -6.64 -15.82
N THR A 8 25.16 -7.39 -16.91
CA THR A 8 26.30 -7.87 -17.68
C THR A 8 26.11 -7.49 -19.15
N PRO A 9 27.15 -7.57 -20.00
CA PRO A 9 27.01 -7.32 -21.43
C PRO A 9 25.96 -8.21 -22.14
N SER A 10 25.54 -9.33 -21.55
CA SER A 10 24.53 -10.22 -22.13
C SER A 10 23.12 -10.00 -21.61
N ASN A 11 22.91 -9.17 -20.57
CA ASN A 11 21.59 -8.92 -19.99
C ASN A 11 21.29 -7.45 -19.66
N TRP A 12 22.18 -6.52 -20.03
CA TRP A 12 22.04 -5.09 -19.72
C TRP A 12 20.72 -4.48 -20.24
N GLU A 13 20.20 -5.03 -21.32
CA GLU A 13 18.94 -4.61 -21.95
C GLU A 13 17.70 -5.36 -21.43
N MET A 14 17.88 -6.40 -20.61
CA MET A 14 16.78 -7.17 -20.05
C MET A 14 16.32 -6.57 -18.72
N GLU A 15 15.03 -6.26 -18.63
CA GLU A 15 14.39 -5.83 -17.39
C GLU A 15 14.50 -6.90 -16.30
N GLN A 16 14.91 -6.51 -15.10
CA GLN A 16 14.96 -7.39 -13.93
C GLN A 16 13.87 -6.96 -12.93
N PRO A 17 12.92 -7.82 -12.57
CA PRO A 17 11.83 -7.45 -11.68
C PRO A 17 12.33 -7.28 -10.24
N VAL A 18 11.79 -6.26 -9.56
CA VAL A 18 11.95 -6.04 -8.11
C VAL A 18 10.58 -6.06 -7.47
N THR A 19 10.39 -6.90 -6.46
CA THR A 19 9.12 -7.00 -5.72
C THR A 19 9.19 -6.15 -4.46
N VAL A 20 8.22 -5.24 -4.30
CA VAL A 20 8.07 -4.39 -3.11
C VAL A 20 6.80 -4.82 -2.35
N SER A 21 6.90 -4.97 -1.04
CA SER A 21 5.78 -5.34 -0.17
C SER A 21 5.63 -4.36 1.00
N ALA A 22 4.42 -3.88 1.25
CA ALA A 22 4.08 -3.11 2.44
C ALA A 22 3.50 -4.03 3.53
N ALA A 23 3.84 -3.77 4.80
CA ALA A 23 3.22 -4.46 5.93
C ALA A 23 1.84 -3.85 6.20
N ALA A 24 0.85 -4.70 6.52
CA ALA A 24 -0.43 -4.20 7.02
C ALA A 24 -0.26 -3.67 8.45
N ASP A 25 -0.83 -2.51 8.73
CA ASP A 25 -0.92 -1.98 10.07
C ASP A 25 -2.37 -1.66 10.47
N GLY A 26 -2.56 -1.01 11.61
CA GLY A 26 -3.87 -0.72 12.18
C GLY A 26 -4.32 0.72 12.00
N ASN A 27 -3.63 1.51 11.19
CA ASN A 27 -3.83 2.95 11.07
C ASN A 27 -4.62 3.29 9.79
N THR A 28 -4.92 4.57 9.53
CA THR A 28 -5.64 5.01 8.30
C THR A 28 -4.92 6.16 7.59
N SER A 29 -3.69 6.41 8.01
CA SER A 29 -2.78 7.39 7.44
C SER A 29 -2.06 6.73 6.28
N PRO A 30 -1.95 7.40 5.12
CA PRO A 30 -1.04 6.95 4.08
C PRO A 30 0.41 7.26 4.46
N GLU A 31 1.33 6.39 4.09
CA GLU A 31 2.77 6.58 4.23
C GLU A 31 3.47 6.79 2.89
N THR A 32 4.65 7.38 2.93
CA THR A 32 5.51 7.56 1.76
C THR A 32 6.93 7.19 2.12
N VAL A 33 7.56 6.38 1.28
CA VAL A 33 8.93 5.90 1.42
C VAL A 33 9.65 6.10 0.10
N THR A 34 10.90 6.59 0.16
CA THR A 34 11.74 6.71 -1.03
C THR A 34 12.72 5.55 -1.09
N LEU A 35 12.73 4.83 -2.21
CA LEU A 35 13.71 3.81 -2.54
C LEU A 35 14.80 4.42 -3.43
N THR A 36 16.02 4.49 -2.91
CA THR A 36 17.19 4.97 -3.67
C THR A 36 17.91 3.81 -4.35
N HIS A 37 18.09 3.92 -5.65
CA HIS A 37 18.87 2.99 -6.46
C HIS A 37 20.17 3.68 -6.89
N SER A 38 21.30 3.01 -6.68
CA SER A 38 22.61 3.47 -7.14
C SER A 38 23.26 2.38 -7.98
N ALA A 39 23.81 2.76 -9.12
CA ALA A 39 24.56 1.86 -9.99
C ALA A 39 26.08 2.02 -9.80
N SER A 40 26.83 1.00 -10.19
CA SER A 40 28.29 1.01 -10.15
C SER A 40 28.86 0.09 -11.23
N GLY A 41 30.05 0.41 -11.74
CA GLY A 41 30.69 -0.29 -12.86
C GLY A 41 30.22 0.21 -14.23
N GLY A 42 30.98 -0.11 -15.30
CA GLY A 42 30.60 0.17 -16.68
C GLY A 42 30.21 1.63 -16.98
N ASP A 43 30.86 2.59 -16.32
CA ASP A 43 30.60 4.04 -16.35
C ASP A 43 29.36 4.54 -15.60
N TYR A 44 28.67 3.68 -14.83
CA TYR A 44 27.46 4.04 -14.07
C TYR A 44 27.69 4.50 -12.63
N ASN A 45 28.96 4.74 -12.21
CA ASN A 45 29.30 5.05 -10.80
C ASN A 45 28.65 6.34 -10.23
N THR A 46 28.13 7.20 -11.10
CA THR A 46 27.44 8.46 -10.72
C THR A 46 25.95 8.41 -10.98
N VAL A 47 25.43 7.27 -11.46
CA VAL A 47 24.02 7.11 -11.80
C VAL A 47 23.26 6.63 -10.58
N SER A 48 22.29 7.43 -10.18
CA SER A 48 21.33 7.10 -9.12
C SER A 48 19.94 7.56 -9.52
N GLN A 49 18.92 6.84 -9.05
CA GLN A 49 17.52 7.19 -9.23
C GLN A 49 16.72 6.89 -7.98
N GLU A 50 15.76 7.74 -7.67
CA GLU A 50 14.81 7.56 -6.58
C GLU A 50 13.46 7.09 -7.12
N LEU A 51 12.84 6.17 -6.39
CA LEU A 51 11.47 5.74 -6.59
C LEU A 51 10.67 6.08 -5.33
N GLU A 52 9.69 6.97 -5.48
CA GLU A 52 8.72 7.23 -4.41
C GLU A 52 7.69 6.10 -4.38
N VAL A 53 7.51 5.49 -3.20
CA VAL A 53 6.51 4.47 -2.92
C VAL A 53 5.49 5.05 -1.96
N ARG A 54 4.23 5.09 -2.38
CA ARG A 54 3.11 5.53 -1.55
C ARG A 54 2.33 4.32 -1.06
N VAL A 55 2.26 4.16 0.26
CA VAL A 55 1.40 3.18 0.92
C VAL A 55 0.05 3.85 1.15
N THR A 56 -1.02 3.25 0.66
CA THR A 56 -2.38 3.78 0.80
C THR A 56 -3.14 2.95 1.82
N ASP A 57 -3.80 3.63 2.75
CA ASP A 57 -4.73 2.98 3.67
C ASP A 57 -6.19 3.19 3.26
N ALA A 58 -7.07 2.31 3.74
CA ALA A 58 -8.50 2.46 3.55
C ALA A 58 -9.03 3.56 4.47
N ALA A 59 -9.87 4.44 3.93
CA ALA A 59 -10.51 5.47 4.76
C ALA A 59 -11.37 4.86 5.87
N ALA A 60 -11.37 5.51 7.04
CA ALA A 60 -12.27 5.13 8.12
C ALA A 60 -13.73 5.13 7.64
N SER A 61 -14.43 4.01 7.83
CA SER A 61 -15.83 3.88 7.42
C SER A 61 -16.63 2.99 8.36
N LEU A 62 -17.96 3.05 8.23
CA LEU A 62 -18.91 2.23 8.98
C LEU A 62 -19.55 1.19 8.07
N VAL A 63 -19.76 -0.01 8.62
CA VAL A 63 -20.57 -1.05 7.98
C VAL A 63 -21.86 -1.21 8.78
N LEU A 64 -22.99 -0.96 8.12
CA LEU A 64 -24.33 -1.16 8.66
C LEU A 64 -24.90 -2.48 8.12
N SER A 65 -25.62 -3.24 8.96
CA SER A 65 -26.34 -4.44 8.50
C SER A 65 -27.57 -4.12 7.64
N SER A 66 -28.07 -2.89 7.72
CA SER A 66 -29.10 -2.35 6.83
C SER A 66 -28.94 -0.84 6.70
N THR A 67 -29.11 -0.31 5.49
CA THR A 67 -29.11 1.14 5.22
C THR A 67 -30.50 1.75 5.28
N THR A 68 -31.55 0.92 5.32
CA THR A 68 -32.95 1.34 5.44
C THR A 68 -33.68 0.46 6.44
N LEU A 69 -34.43 1.07 7.36
CA LEU A 69 -35.30 0.37 8.29
C LEU A 69 -36.72 0.91 8.16
N LYS A 70 -37.70 0.01 8.11
CA LYS A 70 -39.11 0.35 8.27
C LYS A 70 -39.49 0.05 9.71
N VAL A 71 -40.06 1.04 10.40
CA VAL A 71 -40.58 0.90 11.76
C VAL A 71 -41.98 1.50 11.77
N ASP A 72 -42.97 0.72 12.21
CA ASP A 72 -44.35 1.16 12.34
C ASP A 72 -44.56 1.90 13.68
N GLU A 73 -45.68 2.63 13.82
CA GLU A 73 -46.01 3.38 15.05
C GLU A 73 -46.01 2.46 16.28
N ALA A 74 -45.39 2.93 17.37
CA ALA A 74 -45.12 2.16 18.60
C ALA A 74 -44.24 0.90 18.42
N GLY A 75 -43.61 0.70 17.26
CA GLY A 75 -42.68 -0.39 16.99
C GLY A 75 -41.21 -0.08 17.28
N SER A 76 -40.35 -1.10 17.21
CA SER A 76 -38.90 -0.97 17.28
C SER A 76 -38.21 -1.92 16.31
N ALA A 77 -37.06 -1.51 15.76
CA ALA A 77 -36.20 -2.37 14.95
C ALA A 77 -34.73 -2.20 15.36
N THR A 78 -33.94 -3.24 15.12
CA THR A 78 -32.50 -3.26 15.41
C THR A 78 -31.72 -3.39 14.10
N TYR A 79 -30.59 -2.69 14.01
CA TYR A 79 -29.55 -2.95 13.03
C TYR A 79 -28.20 -2.98 13.73
N MET A 80 -27.23 -3.63 13.09
CA MET A 80 -25.87 -3.73 13.61
C MET A 80 -24.99 -2.70 12.91
N VAL A 81 -24.05 -2.14 13.67
CA VAL A 81 -23.01 -1.25 13.18
C VAL A 81 -21.67 -1.82 13.60
N LYS A 82 -20.70 -1.81 12.70
CA LYS A 82 -19.29 -2.04 13.02
C LYS A 82 -18.41 -1.04 12.29
N LEU A 83 -17.18 -0.86 12.78
CA LEU A 83 -16.14 -0.15 12.05
C LEU A 83 -15.65 -1.02 10.89
N ALA A 84 -15.39 -0.41 9.74
CA ALA A 84 -14.80 -1.08 8.58
C ALA A 84 -13.28 -1.23 8.71
N THR A 85 -12.64 -0.31 9.43
CA THR A 85 -11.20 -0.30 9.72
C THR A 85 -10.98 -0.29 11.23
N LYS A 86 -9.81 -0.76 11.67
CA LYS A 86 -9.45 -0.80 13.10
C LYS A 86 -9.18 0.64 13.61
N PRO A 87 -9.72 1.05 14.77
CA PRO A 87 -9.37 2.33 15.37
C PRO A 87 -7.93 2.32 15.92
N THR A 88 -7.28 3.48 15.87
CA THR A 88 -5.93 3.74 16.39
C THR A 88 -5.94 4.29 17.80
#